data_AF-A0A928VTU2-F1
#
_entry.id   AF-A0A928VTU2-F1
#
_cell.length_a   1.000
_cell.length_b   1.000
_cell.length_c   1.000
_cell.angle_alpha   90.00
_cell.angle_beta   90.00
_cell.angle_gamma   90.00
#
_symmetry.space_group_name_H-M   'P 1'
#
loop_
_entity.id
_entity.type
_entity.pdbx_description
1 polymer ?
#
loop_
_entity_poly.entity_id
_entity_poly.type
_entity_poly.pdbx_seq_one_letter_code
_entity_poly.pdbx_strand_id
1 'polypeptide(L)' 'MSYVAKWRMHLASRLLKSTEKNISEIATAVGYENLAAFNWAFKRHWDLPPGEWRASHW' A
#
# COMPACT_ATOMS: atom_id res chain seq x y z
N MET A 1 19.50 -1.70 -1.25
CA MET A 1 18.68 -0.90 -0.32
C MET A 1 17.19 -1.24 -0.46
N SER A 2 16.73 -2.42 -0.04
CA SER A 2 15.33 -2.86 -0.23
C SER A 2 14.49 -2.90 1.06
N TYR A 3 15.10 -2.61 2.20
CA TYR A 3 14.46 -2.75 3.51
C TYR A 3 13.40 -1.67 3.75
N VAL A 4 13.70 -0.41 3.43
CA VAL A 4 12.77 0.72 3.61
C VAL A 4 11.53 0.57 2.73
N ALA A 5 11.70 0.12 1.48
CA ALA A 5 10.57 -0.12 0.59
C ALA A 5 9.66 -1.25 1.09
N LYS A 6 10.23 -2.37 1.57
CA LYS A 6 9.46 -3.46 2.20
C LYS A 6 8.72 -2.97 3.44
N TRP A 7 9.39 -2.22 4.32
CA TRP A 7 8.77 -1.68 5.53
C TRP A 7 7.62 -0.72 5.22
N ARG A 8 7.76 0.14 4.21
CA ARG A 8 6.67 1.00 3.71
C ARG A 8 5.46 0.18 3.23
N MET A 9 5.69 -0.93 2.52
CA MET A 9 4.60 -1.80 2.06
C MET A 9 3.90 -2.55 3.20
N HIS A 10 4.62 -2.95 4.24
CA HIS A 10 4.02 -3.51 5.46
C HIS A 10 3.19 -2.48 6.23
N LEU A 11 3.66 -1.23 6.29
CA LEU A 11 2.88 -0.15 6.90
C LEU A 11 1.62 0.14 6.09
N ALA A 12 1.72 0.12 4.76
CA ALA A 12 0.59 0.32 3.86
C ALA A 12 -0.49 -0.76 4.03
N SER A 13 -0.12 -2.04 4.12
CA SER A 13 -1.10 -3.11 4.34
C SER A 13 -1.78 -3.01 5.70
N ARG A 14 -1.03 -2.60 6.74
CA ARG A 14 -1.60 -2.32 8.06
C ARG A 14 -2.60 -1.16 8.01
N LEU A 15 -2.29 -0.07 7.30
CA LEU A 15 -3.19 1.07 7.12
C LEU A 15 -4.43 0.68 6.31
N LEU A 16 -4.27 -0.14 5.27
CA LEU A 16 -5.39 -0.63 4.45
C LEU A 16 -6.39 -1.47 5.25
N LYS A 17 -5.91 -2.23 6.24
CA LYS A 17 -6.73 -3.08 7.13
C LYS A 17 -7.30 -2.33 8.34
N SER A 18 -6.55 -1.39 8.90
CA SER A 18 -6.95 -0.67 10.13
C SER A 18 -7.76 0.59 9.87
N THR A 19 -7.81 1.08 8.62
CA THR A 19 -8.46 2.33 8.28
C THR A 19 -9.28 2.23 6.99
N GLU A 20 -10.35 2.99 6.93
CA GLU A 20 -11.17 3.21 5.73
C GLU A 20 -10.61 4.32 4.82
N LYS A 21 -9.39 4.81 5.12
CA LYS A 21 -8.73 5.87 4.33
C LYS A 21 -8.63 5.46 2.88
N ASN A 22 -8.74 6.44 1.99
CA ASN A 22 -8.61 6.14 0.57
C ASN A 22 -7.16 5.72 0.24
N ILE A 23 -6.97 5.01 -0.88
CA ILE A 23 -5.66 4.46 -1.26
C ILE A 23 -4.63 5.58 -1.47
N SER A 24 -5.09 6.78 -1.89
CA SER A 24 -4.25 7.96 -2.08
C SER A 24 -3.68 8.49 -0.77
N GLU A 25 -4.51 8.63 0.26
CA GLU A 25 -4.08 9.03 1.59
C GLU A 25 -3.08 8.04 2.18
N ILE A 26 -3.28 6.74 1.94
CA ILE A 26 -2.35 5.70 2.41
C ILE A 26 -1.02 5.78 1.66
N ALA A 27 -1.05 5.99 0.34
CA ALA A 27 0.16 6.19 -0.46
C ALA A 27 0.97 7.38 0.06
N THR A 28 0.32 8.53 0.30
CA THR A 28 0.98 9.71 0.87
C THR A 28 1.52 9.43 2.26
N ALA A 29 0.76 8.74 3.12
CA ALA A 29 1.18 8.40 4.48
C ALA A 29 2.42 7.49 4.54
N VAL A 30 2.61 6.61 3.55
CA VAL A 30 3.81 5.76 3.44
C VAL A 30 4.95 6.39 2.61
N GLY A 31 4.82 7.67 2.24
CA GLY A 31 5.84 8.45 1.56
C GLY A 31 5.92 8.21 0.05
N TYR A 32 4.78 7.91 -0.59
CA TYR A 32 4.62 7.89 -2.03
C TYR A 32 3.76 9.09 -2.47
N GLU A 33 4.37 9.98 -3.26
CA GLU A 33 3.67 11.12 -3.87
C GLU A 33 2.82 10.69 -5.07
N ASN A 34 3.22 9.60 -5.74
CA ASN A 34 2.54 9.08 -6.91
C ASN A 34 1.82 7.77 -6.58
N LEU A 35 0.49 7.78 -6.71
CA LEU A 35 -0.37 6.61 -6.53
C LEU A 35 0.01 5.45 -7.45
N ALA A 36 0.41 5.72 -8.69
CA ALA A 36 0.82 4.69 -9.64
C ALA A 36 2.10 3.97 -9.16
N ALA A 37 3.07 4.72 -8.64
CA ALA A 37 4.30 4.15 -8.08
C ALA A 37 4.00 3.30 -6.83
N PHE A 38 3.07 3.75 -5.99
CA PHE A 38 2.58 2.98 -4.85
C PHE A 38 1.89 1.68 -5.29
N ASN A 39 0.95 1.76 -6.24
CA ASN A 39 0.22 0.60 -6.75
C ASN A 39 1.17 -0.44 -7.35
N TRP A 40 2.17 -0.01 -8.13
CA TRP A 40 3.19 -0.91 -8.68
C TRP A 40 4.04 -1.57 -7.60
N ALA A 41 4.50 -0.81 -6.60
CA ALA A 41 5.29 -1.34 -5.51
C ALA A 41 4.47 -2.31 -4.63
N PHE A 42 3.20 -1.99 -4.37
CA PHE A 42 2.30 -2.81 -3.57
C PHE A 42 1.94 -4.10 -4.29
N LYS A 43 1.58 -4.01 -5.58
CA LYS A 43 1.33 -5.19 -6.43
C LYS A 43 2.57 -6.07 -6.52
N ARG A 44 3.77 -5.51 -6.62
CA ARG A 44 5.01 -6.30 -6.63
C ARG A 44 5.27 -7.00 -5.27
N HIS A 45 4.74 -6.48 -4.18
CA HIS A 45 4.96 -7.03 -2.83
C HIS A 45 3.90 -8.07 -2.42
N TRP A 46 2.65 -7.88 -2.84
CA TRP A 46 1.49 -8.72 -2.44
C TRP A 46 0.76 -9.38 -3.61
N ASP A 47 1.29 -9.29 -4.82
CA ASP A 47 0.71 -9.77 -6.09
C ASP A 47 -0.67 -9.19 -6.46
N LEU A 48 -1.22 -8.33 -5.60
CA LEU A 48 -2.53 -7.71 -5.73
C LEU A 48 -2.42 -6.18 -5.61
N PRO A 49 -3.21 -5.41 -6.37
CA PRO A 49 -3.39 -3.99 -6.14
C PRO A 49 -3.96 -3.72 -4.74
N PRO A 50 -3.65 -2.58 -4.10
CA PRO A 50 -4.10 -2.26 -2.75
C PRO A 50 -5.63 -2.18 -2.59
N GLY A 51 -6.36 -1.85 -3.67
CA GLY A 51 -7.82 -1.85 -3.68
C GLY A 51 -8.43 -3.26 -3.64
N GLU A 52 -7.93 -4.17 -4.48
CA GLU A 52 -8.33 -5.58 -4.49
C GLU A 52 -7.88 -6.28 -3.20
N TRP A 53 -6.69 -5.96 -2.70
CA TRP A 53 -6.19 -6.50 -1.43
C TRP A 53 -7.09 -6.11 -0.25
N ARG A 54 -7.59 -4.87 -0.22
CA ARG A 54 -8.55 -4.43 0.79
C ARG A 54 -9.87 -5.18 0.66
N ALA A 55 -10.39 -5.33 -0.57
CA ALA A 55 -11.65 -6.03 -0.81
C ALA A 55 -11.58 -7.54 -0.46
N SER A 56 -10.43 -8.18 -0.62
CA SER A 56 -10.24 -9.59 -0.26
C SER A 56 -10.03 -9.83 1.24
N HIS A 57 -9.69 -8.79 1.99
CA HIS A 57 -9.43 -8.85 3.44
C HIS A 57 -10.52 -8.16 4.27
N TRP A 58 -11.71 -7.96 3.68
CA TRP A 58 -12.94 -7.52 4.33
C TRP A 58 -13.89 -8.71 4.51
#